data_AF-A0A351SGM1-F1
#
_entry.id   AF-A0A351SGM1-F1
#
_cell.length_a   1.000
_cell.length_b   1.000
_cell.length_c   1.000
_cell.angle_alpha   90.00
_cell.angle_beta   90.00
_cell.angle_gamma   90.00
#
_symmetry.space_group_name_H-M   'P 1'
#
loop_
_entity.id
_entity.type
_entity.pdbx_description
1 polymer ?
#
loop_
_entity_poly.entity_id
_entity_poly.type
_entity_poly.pdbx_seq_one_letter_code
_entity_poly.pdbx_strand_id
1 'polypeptide(L)' 'MKIVSFNINSIRARLHQLESLISIHQPDVIGFFV' A
#
# COMPACT_ATOMS: atom_id res chain seq x y z
N MET A 1 2.82 -3.80 15.04
CA MET A 1 1.58 -3.10 14.63
C MET A 1 1.93 -1.77 13.98
N LYS A 2 2.13 -1.81 12.66
CA LYS A 2 2.38 -0.68 11.78
C LYS A 2 1.25 -0.61 10.75
N ILE A 3 0.54 0.50 10.74
CA ILE A 3 -0.63 0.74 9.88
C ILE A 3 -0.27 1.84 8.90
N VAL A 4 -0.50 1.62 7.61
CA VAL A 4 -0.24 2.60 6.56
C VAL A 4 -1.48 2.79 5.70
N SER A 5 -1.69 4.02 5.27
CA SER A 5 -2.77 4.37 4.35
C SER A 5 -2.15 4.70 2.99
N PHE A 6 -2.63 4.06 1.92
CA PHE A 6 -2.11 4.21 0.58
C PHE A 6 -3.21 4.68 -0.36
N ASN A 7 -3.09 5.92 -0.85
CA ASN A 7 -3.98 6.40 -1.91
C ASN A 7 -3.61 5.65 -3.19
N ILE A 8 -4.54 4.84 -3.66
CA ILE A 8 -4.25 3.95 -4.77
C ILE A 8 -4.79 4.48 -6.10
N ASN A 9 -5.83 5.33 -6.13
CA ASN A 9 -6.52 5.85 -7.33
C ASN A 9 -7.04 4.78 -8.34
N SER A 10 -6.25 3.74 -8.64
CA SER A 10 -6.56 2.54 -9.41
C SER A 10 -5.61 1.41 -8.98
N ILE A 11 -6.16 0.34 -8.38
CA ILE A 11 -5.38 -0.79 -7.81
C ILE A 11 -4.47 -1.45 -8.84
N ARG A 12 -4.98 -1.74 -10.04
CA ARG A 12 -4.19 -2.40 -11.09
C ARG A 12 -3.01 -1.56 -11.58
N ALA A 13 -3.14 -0.24 -11.60
CA ALA A 13 -2.09 0.66 -12.10
C ALA A 13 -0.94 0.84 -11.10
N ARG A 14 -1.15 0.52 -9.81
CA ARG A 14 -0.20 0.80 -8.73
C ARG A 14 0.26 -0.43 -7.95
N LEU A 15 0.06 -1.64 -8.49
CA LEU A 15 0.56 -2.89 -7.91
C LEU A 15 2.07 -2.84 -7.62
N HIS A 16 2.87 -2.30 -8.54
CA HIS A 16 4.32 -2.12 -8.33
C HIS A 16 4.65 -1.21 -7.14
N GLN A 17 3.87 -0.13 -6.94
CA GLN A 17 4.09 0.78 -5.80
C GLN A 17 3.70 0.10 -4.48
N LEU A 18 2.63 -0.70 -4.50
CA LEU A 18 2.20 -1.49 -3.36
C LEU A 18 3.24 -2.54 -2.97
N GLU A 19 3.84 -3.24 -3.92
CA GLU A 19 4.92 -4.20 -3.66
C GLU A 19 6.14 -3.53 -3.01
N SER A 20 6.52 -2.35 -3.51
CA SER A 20 7.61 -1.56 -2.94
C SER A 20 7.28 -1.09 -1.51
N LEU A 21 6.04 -0.66 -1.28
CA LEU A 21 5.55 -0.25 0.04
C LEU A 21 5.60 -1.41 1.05
N ILE A 22 5.14 -2.60 0.65
CA ILE A 22 5.16 -3.81 1.49
C ILE A 22 6.61 -4.18 1.84
N SER A 23 7.51 -4.18 0.85
CA SER A 23 8.92 -4.52 1.02
C SER A 23 9.64 -3.58 2.00
N ILE A 24 9.42 -2.27 1.89
CA ILE A 24 10.10 -1.26 2.70
C ILE A 24 9.50 -1.15 4.11
N HIS A 25 8.17 -1.13 4.21
CA HIS A 25 7.50 -0.77 5.46
C HIS A 25 7.06 -1.98 6.30
N GLN A 26 6.87 -3.14 5.68
CA GLN A 26 6.34 -4.36 6.29
C GLN A 26 5.12 -4.05 7.19
N PRO A 27 4.07 -3.42 6.65
CA PRO A 27 2.92 -3.06 7.45
C PRO A 27 2.08 -4.29 7.81
N ASP A 28 1.49 -4.27 9.01
CA ASP A 28 0.54 -5.29 9.43
C ASP A 28 -0.83 -5.06 8.78
N VAL A 29 -1.17 -3.80 8.49
CA VAL A 29 -2.44 -3.40 7.86
C VAL A 29 -2.19 -2.28 6.85
N ILE A 30 -2.79 -2.41 5.67
CA ILE A 30 -2.79 -1.38 4.62
C ILE A 30 -4.23 -0.92 4.38
N GLY A 31 -4.50 0.35 4.63
CA GLY A 31 -5.74 0.99 4.26
C GLY A 31 -5.66 1.52 2.83
N PHE A 32 -6.67 1.23 2.02
CA PHE A 32 -6.79 1.76 0.66
C PHE A 32 -7.90 2.79 0.60
N PHE A 33 -7.61 3.93 -0.01
CA PHE A 33 -8.59 4.98 -0.30
C PHE A 33 -8.34 5.55 -1.70
N VAL A 34 -9.41 6.04 -2.31
CA VAL A 34 -9.40 6.72 -3.60
C VAL A 34 -9.62 8.20 -3.38
#